data_AF-A0A9Q0CQ63-F1
#
_entry.id   AF-A0A9Q0CQ63-F1
#
_cell.length_a   1.000
_cell.length_b   1.000
_cell.length_c   1.000
_cell.angle_alpha   90.00
_cell.angle_beta   90.00
_cell.angle_gamma   90.00
#
_symmetry.space_group_name_H-M   'P 1'
#
loop_
_entity.id
_entity.type
_entity.pdbx_description
1 polymer ?
#
loop_
_entity_poly.entity_id
_entity_poly.type
_entity_poly.pdbx_seq_one_letter_code
_entity_poly.pdbx_strand_id
1 'polypeptide(L)'
;MAPSLSPTSDSNPTTSPQNHTSNEMHSQMEEMQEQPMDPDWSELHRDMLLVIFDKIKTVEVLKSACTCKSWRMVSREPECWRRIDMTNHGYKSGAFLLIDPTMLAIDLSQGRVEEFSIEAFGDDNLLRYLCDRTSVLKCLRLISCYFISEKGLAATIKKQPKLEEIQIAFGPFSNKVTEIVGMEAPQLKRFKFNALCMYPITGEVDEEDLSFDVAALGIAKTMHQLRHLQLTYNSITNRGIKAILEGCPHLETLDIRGCCNVSMDYDMWALCARLTCLRQPNDSLDDYEFRDKLDDSGWHIDSVHGGSDYTDDGCIYESKSSNYDDASTDEN
;
A
#
# COMPACT_ATOMS: atom_id res chain seq x y z
N MET A 1 33.28 -4.10 61.16
CA MET A 1 33.56 -2.73 61.60
C MET A 1 34.68 -2.18 60.73
N ALA A 2 34.51 -0.98 60.16
CA ALA A 2 35.64 -0.10 59.78
C ALA A 2 36.13 0.65 61.05
N PRO A 3 37.25 1.42 61.09
CA PRO A 3 37.67 2.39 60.07
C PRO A 3 39.19 2.54 59.83
N SER A 4 39.56 3.54 58.99
CA SER A 4 40.76 4.42 59.07
C SER A 4 42.18 3.83 59.06
N LEU A 5 43.25 4.45 58.52
CA LEU A 5 43.51 5.47 57.49
C LEU A 5 44.96 5.96 57.76
N SER A 6 45.91 5.63 56.86
CA SER A 6 47.14 6.40 56.49
C SER A 6 48.10 6.97 57.59
N PRO A 7 49.26 7.57 57.22
CA PRO A 7 50.05 7.49 55.97
C PRO A 7 51.16 6.39 56.11
N THR A 8 52.47 6.45 55.81
CA THR A 8 53.48 7.45 55.36
C THR A 8 54.55 6.82 54.43
N SER A 9 55.44 7.67 53.92
CA SER A 9 56.64 7.40 53.10
C SER A 9 57.71 6.48 53.69
N ASP A 10 58.41 5.74 52.81
CA ASP A 10 59.83 6.05 52.51
C ASP A 10 60.20 5.61 51.07
N SER A 11 61.47 5.78 50.67
CA SER A 11 61.88 6.00 49.28
C SER A 11 62.74 4.89 48.62
N ASN A 12 62.58 4.77 47.28
CA ASN A 12 63.39 4.00 46.32
C ASN A 12 64.91 4.24 46.49
N PRO A 13 65.83 3.30 46.13
CA PRO A 13 65.92 2.69 44.78
C PRO A 13 66.37 1.19 44.79
N THR A 14 66.73 0.47 43.70
CA THR A 14 67.16 0.84 42.33
C THR A 14 66.98 -0.31 41.34
N THR A 15 66.59 -0.03 40.09
CA THR A 15 67.12 -0.72 38.89
C THR A 15 66.96 0.17 37.66
N SER A 16 68.01 0.30 36.84
CA SER A 16 68.01 1.06 35.58
C SER A 16 67.58 0.20 34.38
N PRO A 17 67.10 0.79 33.28
CA PRO A 17 66.23 0.10 32.33
C PRO A 17 66.94 -0.58 31.16
N GLN A 18 66.23 -1.49 30.49
CA GLN A 18 66.52 -1.89 29.10
C GLN A 18 65.22 -1.88 28.25
N ASN A 19 65.29 -1.15 27.14
CA ASN A 19 64.72 -1.49 25.83
C ASN A 19 63.26 -1.96 25.73
N HIS A 20 62.29 -1.11 26.08
CA HIS A 20 60.88 -1.30 25.67
C HIS A 20 60.25 -0.08 24.96
N THR A 21 60.61 1.15 25.33
CA THR A 21 59.88 2.37 24.92
C THR A 21 59.94 2.74 23.44
N SER A 22 60.95 2.31 22.66
CA SER A 22 61.04 2.68 21.24
C SER A 22 59.98 2.00 20.36
N ASN A 23 59.58 0.76 20.66
CA ASN A 23 58.55 0.07 19.88
C ASN A 23 57.14 0.56 20.26
N GLU A 24 56.90 0.86 21.53
CA GLU A 24 55.61 1.40 21.99
C GLU A 24 55.33 2.78 21.38
N MET A 25 56.34 3.64 21.24
CA MET A 25 56.18 4.96 20.62
C MET A 25 55.93 4.91 19.10
N HIS A 26 56.40 3.90 18.36
CA HIS A 26 55.98 3.72 16.95
C HIS A 26 54.60 3.07 16.85
N SER A 27 54.31 2.07 17.68
CA SER A 27 53.00 1.41 17.70
C SER A 27 51.84 2.36 18.04
N GLN A 28 52.10 3.45 18.77
CA GLN A 28 51.10 4.48 19.09
C GLN A 28 50.98 5.60 18.03
N MET A 29 51.78 5.59 16.96
CA MET A 29 51.67 6.55 15.85
C MET A 29 51.05 5.95 14.58
N GLU A 30 50.96 4.63 14.47
CA GLU A 30 50.31 3.95 13.32
C GLU A 30 48.86 3.48 13.60
N GLU A 31 48.40 3.49 14.86
CA GLU A 31 46.98 3.28 15.21
C GLU A 31 46.14 4.57 15.26
N MET A 32 46.57 5.64 14.57
CA MET A 32 45.60 6.56 13.98
C MET A 32 44.92 5.90 12.78
N GLN A 33 44.10 4.87 13.06
CA GLN A 33 43.07 4.46 12.13
C GLN A 33 42.11 5.65 11.97
N GLU A 34 42.17 6.30 10.81
CA GLU A 34 41.09 7.18 10.37
C GLU A 34 39.81 6.33 10.31
N GLN A 35 38.98 6.44 11.36
CA GLN A 35 37.57 6.07 11.28
C GLN A 35 37.04 6.71 10.00
N PRO A 36 36.54 5.94 9.01
CA PRO A 36 36.14 6.51 7.74
C PRO A 36 35.03 7.52 8.04
N MET A 37 35.32 8.80 7.84
CA MET A 37 34.35 9.86 8.11
C MET A 37 33.09 9.56 7.32
N ASP A 38 31.95 9.48 8.02
CA ASP A 38 30.64 9.37 7.38
C ASP A 38 30.54 10.45 6.30
N PRO A 39 30.36 10.09 5.00
CA PRO A 39 30.43 11.07 3.94
C PRO A 39 29.39 12.18 4.12
N ASP A 40 29.74 13.42 3.85
CA ASP A 40 28.79 14.53 3.95
C ASP A 40 27.78 14.51 2.79
N TRP A 41 26.71 13.73 2.98
CA TRP A 41 25.59 13.63 2.06
C TRP A 41 24.73 14.91 2.01
N SER A 42 25.03 15.95 2.78
CA SER A 42 24.28 17.21 2.75
C SER A 42 24.58 18.04 1.49
N GLU A 43 25.75 17.86 0.86
CA GLU A 43 26.14 18.53 -0.39
C GLU A 43 25.89 17.68 -1.66
N LEU A 44 25.04 16.64 -1.58
CA LEU A 44 24.60 15.86 -2.73
C LEU A 44 24.05 16.75 -3.87
N HIS A 45 24.50 16.49 -5.11
CA HIS A 45 24.05 17.24 -6.28
C HIS A 45 22.54 17.10 -6.49
N ARG A 46 21.88 18.19 -6.91
CA ARG A 46 20.44 18.28 -7.16
C ARG A 46 19.87 17.06 -7.89
N ASP A 47 20.49 16.66 -8.98
CA ASP A 47 19.95 15.59 -9.83
C ASP A 47 20.04 14.21 -9.15
N MET A 48 21.00 14.00 -8.25
CA MET A 48 21.07 12.80 -7.41
C MET A 48 19.94 12.81 -6.37
N LEU A 49 19.64 13.97 -5.77
CA LEU A 49 18.53 14.13 -4.85
C LEU A 49 17.17 13.91 -5.53
N LEU A 50 16.99 14.36 -6.77
CA LEU A 50 15.79 14.06 -7.57
C LEU A 50 15.64 12.55 -7.84
N VAL A 51 16.73 11.84 -8.14
CA VAL A 51 16.70 10.37 -8.31
C VAL A 51 16.39 9.66 -6.99
N ILE A 52 16.91 10.13 -5.86
CA ILE A 52 16.57 9.61 -4.52
C ILE A 52 15.08 9.83 -4.22
N PHE A 53 14.56 11.03 -4.49
CA PHE A 53 13.15 11.38 -4.22
C PHE A 53 12.14 10.64 -5.12
N ASP A 54 12.50 10.29 -6.37
CA ASP A 54 11.67 9.40 -7.21
C ASP A 54 11.61 7.94 -6.68
N LYS A 55 12.55 7.55 -5.81
CA LYS A 55 12.70 6.17 -5.30
C LYS A 55 12.21 5.96 -3.86
N ILE A 56 11.82 7.02 -3.15
CA ILE A 56 11.28 6.94 -1.78
C ILE A 56 9.85 7.48 -1.72
N LYS A 57 9.11 7.11 -0.67
CA LYS A 57 7.71 7.53 -0.48
C LYS A 57 7.60 8.98 -0.01
N THR A 58 6.47 9.61 -0.26
CA THR A 58 6.20 11.04 0.00
C THR A 58 6.43 11.43 1.46
N VAL A 59 6.10 10.56 2.42
CA VAL A 59 6.40 10.76 3.85
C VAL A 59 7.90 10.89 4.11
N GLU A 60 8.74 10.08 3.45
CA GLU A 60 10.19 10.14 3.62
C GLU A 60 10.81 11.33 2.88
N VAL A 61 10.28 11.74 1.71
CA VAL A 61 10.68 13.02 1.08
C VAL A 61 10.41 14.18 2.04
N LEU A 62 9.21 14.26 2.64
CA LEU A 62 8.84 15.31 3.59
C LEU A 62 9.69 15.30 4.87
N LYS A 63 10.01 14.13 5.45
CA LYS A 63 10.96 14.00 6.56
C LYS A 63 12.36 14.45 6.16
N SER A 64 12.84 14.04 4.99
CA SER A 64 14.18 14.37 4.50
C SER A 64 14.36 15.88 4.27
N ALA A 65 13.31 16.58 3.83
CA ALA A 65 13.26 18.03 3.72
C ALA A 65 13.47 18.77 5.05
N CYS A 66 13.28 18.10 6.19
CA CYS A 66 13.57 18.67 7.50
C CYS A 66 15.06 18.60 7.86
N THR A 67 15.84 17.67 7.30
CA THR A 67 17.21 17.34 7.74
C THR A 67 18.24 18.44 7.50
N CYS A 68 18.41 18.90 6.25
CA CYS A 68 19.40 19.90 5.89
C CYS A 68 18.87 20.94 4.87
N LYS A 69 19.65 22.00 4.62
CA LYS A 69 19.26 23.09 3.71
C LYS A 69 19.19 22.65 2.24
N SER A 70 20.14 21.85 1.78
CA SER A 70 20.21 21.41 0.37
C SER A 70 18.98 20.56 -0.01
N TRP A 71 18.72 19.51 0.77
CA TRP A 71 17.59 18.62 0.54
C TRP A 71 16.25 19.37 0.64
N ARG A 72 16.12 20.35 1.56
CA ARG A 72 14.94 21.24 1.67
C ARG A 72 14.74 22.18 0.48
N MET A 73 15.81 22.56 -0.21
CA MET A 73 15.73 23.36 -1.43
C MET A 73 15.22 22.51 -2.59
N VAL A 74 15.83 21.33 -2.81
CA VAL A 74 15.42 20.42 -3.89
C VAL A 74 14.01 19.87 -3.66
N SER A 75 13.62 19.54 -2.42
CA SER A 75 12.26 19.06 -2.12
C SER A 75 11.15 20.10 -2.34
N ARG A 76 11.49 21.36 -2.66
CA ARG A 76 10.52 22.40 -3.07
C ARG A 76 10.36 22.46 -4.59
N GLU A 77 11.16 21.73 -5.35
CA GLU A 77 11.00 21.59 -6.78
C GLU A 77 9.81 20.66 -7.09
N PRO A 78 8.82 21.08 -7.91
CA PRO A 78 7.61 20.30 -8.14
C PRO A 78 7.85 18.94 -8.82
N GLU A 79 9.00 18.81 -9.48
CA GLU A 79 9.51 17.57 -10.08
C GLU A 79 9.53 16.41 -9.07
N CYS A 80 9.78 16.69 -7.78
CA CYS A 80 9.78 15.71 -6.69
C CYS A 80 8.39 15.12 -6.39
N TRP A 81 7.32 15.78 -6.83
CA TRP A 81 5.94 15.50 -6.43
C TRP A 81 5.06 15.06 -7.61
N ARG A 82 5.69 14.58 -8.70
CA ARG A 82 5.01 13.91 -9.82
C ARG A 82 4.40 12.57 -9.40
N ARG A 83 4.99 11.89 -8.41
CA ARG A 83 4.42 10.76 -7.68
C ARG A 83 4.14 11.17 -6.25
N ILE A 84 2.90 10.99 -5.80
CA ILE A 84 2.53 11.09 -4.39
C ILE A 84 2.12 9.70 -3.91
N ASP A 85 2.95 9.09 -3.08
CA ASP A 85 2.72 7.79 -2.46
C ASP A 85 2.79 7.91 -0.93
N MET A 86 1.63 7.74 -0.30
CA MET A 86 1.43 7.76 1.15
C MET A 86 1.03 6.36 1.70
N THR A 87 1.25 5.30 0.91
CA THR A 87 0.91 3.91 1.27
C THR A 87 1.98 3.25 2.15
N ASN A 88 1.60 2.25 2.94
CA ASN A 88 2.46 1.58 3.94
C ASN A 88 3.28 2.57 4.81
N HIS A 89 2.60 3.54 5.41
CA HIS A 89 3.18 4.52 6.34
C HIS A 89 3.41 3.97 7.76
N GLY A 90 3.15 2.67 7.97
CA GLY A 90 3.20 1.98 9.25
C GLY A 90 2.01 2.30 10.16
N TYR A 91 1.31 1.25 10.64
CA TYR A 91 0.10 1.32 11.49
C TYR A 91 0.25 2.12 12.82
N LYS A 92 1.44 2.64 13.13
CA LYS A 92 1.71 3.49 14.31
C LYS A 92 1.51 4.98 14.02
N SER A 93 1.46 5.39 12.74
CA SER A 93 1.13 6.74 12.32
C SER A 93 -0.39 6.87 12.18
N GLY A 94 -1.04 7.63 13.07
CA GLY A 94 -2.49 7.85 13.03
C GLY A 94 -2.92 8.41 11.66
N ALA A 95 -3.77 7.67 10.94
CA ALA A 95 -4.04 7.87 9.52
C ALA A 95 -4.53 9.30 9.17
N PHE A 96 -5.23 9.96 10.10
CA PHE A 96 -5.66 11.36 10.01
C PHE A 96 -4.51 12.38 9.92
N LEU A 97 -3.33 12.07 10.47
CA LEU A 97 -2.14 12.93 10.43
C LEU A 97 -1.52 13.06 9.03
N LEU A 98 -2.00 12.29 8.06
CA LEU A 98 -1.47 12.24 6.69
C LEU A 98 -2.18 13.21 5.74
N ILE A 99 -3.31 13.82 6.15
CA ILE A 99 -4.06 14.79 5.34
C ILE A 99 -3.20 16.02 5.02
N ASP A 100 -2.72 16.75 6.03
CA ASP A 100 -1.93 17.97 5.81
C ASP A 100 -0.61 17.71 5.06
N PRO A 101 0.18 16.64 5.36
CA PRO A 101 1.31 16.22 4.53
C PRO A 101 0.95 15.93 3.07
N THR A 102 -0.20 15.28 2.81
CA THR A 102 -0.65 15.00 1.45
C THR A 102 -1.03 16.29 0.72
N MET A 103 -1.77 17.18 1.38
CA MET A 103 -2.16 18.48 0.83
C MET A 103 -0.93 19.33 0.50
N LEU A 104 0.06 19.38 1.39
CA LEU A 104 1.35 20.04 1.16
C LEU A 104 2.09 19.47 -0.06
N ALA A 105 2.14 18.14 -0.22
CA ALA A 105 2.75 17.51 -1.39
C ALA A 105 2.01 17.86 -2.71
N ILE A 106 0.68 17.92 -2.68
CA ILE A 106 -0.14 18.33 -3.83
C ILE A 106 0.10 19.81 -4.17
N ASP A 107 0.13 20.73 -3.20
CA ASP A 107 0.43 22.15 -3.45
C ASP A 107 1.88 22.34 -3.97
N LEU A 108 2.86 21.61 -3.42
CA LEU A 108 4.26 21.62 -3.90
C LEU A 108 4.39 21.08 -5.34
N SER A 109 3.51 20.18 -5.78
CA SER A 109 3.51 19.66 -7.16
C SER A 109 3.20 20.71 -8.24
N GLN A 110 2.63 21.87 -7.87
CA GLN A 110 2.17 22.88 -8.83
C GLN A 110 1.33 22.27 -9.98
N GLY A 111 0.48 21.29 -9.64
CA GLY A 111 -0.38 20.57 -10.57
C GLY A 111 0.27 19.43 -11.36
N ARG A 112 1.57 19.13 -11.14
CA ARG A 112 2.33 18.10 -11.88
C ARG A 112 2.16 16.66 -11.36
N VAL A 113 1.22 16.38 -10.45
CA VAL A 113 0.91 15.01 -9.99
C VAL A 113 0.44 14.14 -11.16
N GLU A 114 1.15 13.05 -11.43
CA GLU A 114 0.84 12.05 -12.45
C GLU A 114 0.47 10.69 -11.81
N GLU A 115 0.99 10.38 -10.62
CA GLU A 115 0.60 9.23 -9.82
C GLU A 115 0.16 9.69 -8.43
N PHE A 116 -0.99 9.21 -7.94
CA PHE A 116 -1.49 9.45 -6.59
C PHE A 116 -1.86 8.13 -5.92
N SER A 117 -1.37 7.91 -4.70
CA SER A 117 -1.57 6.66 -3.95
C SER A 117 -1.74 6.93 -2.46
N ILE A 118 -2.87 6.52 -1.92
CA ILE A 118 -3.23 6.66 -0.51
C ILE A 118 -3.76 5.35 0.06
N GLU A 119 -3.56 5.16 1.36
CA GLU A 119 -3.92 3.94 2.09
C GLU A 119 -4.55 4.29 3.43
N ALA A 120 -5.64 3.63 3.82
CA ALA A 120 -6.28 3.74 5.14
C ALA A 120 -6.75 5.16 5.59
N PHE A 121 -6.55 6.19 4.75
CA PHE A 121 -7.05 7.56 4.96
C PHE A 121 -7.59 8.15 3.65
N GLY A 122 -8.11 9.38 3.76
CA GLY A 122 -8.61 10.16 2.64
C GLY A 122 -10.12 10.08 2.49
N ASP A 123 -10.69 11.15 1.96
CA ASP A 123 -12.13 11.34 1.76
C ASP A 123 -12.41 12.04 0.41
N ASP A 124 -13.69 12.26 0.12
CA ASP A 124 -14.13 12.99 -1.09
C ASP A 124 -13.56 14.42 -1.15
N ASN A 125 -13.26 15.07 -0.02
CA ASN A 125 -12.64 16.39 -0.01
C ASN A 125 -11.17 16.38 -0.42
N LEU A 126 -10.39 15.37 0.00
CA LEU A 126 -9.00 15.19 -0.43
C LEU A 126 -8.92 14.93 -1.94
N LEU A 127 -9.76 14.03 -2.47
CA LEU A 127 -9.79 13.75 -3.91
C LEU A 127 -10.24 14.96 -4.73
N ARG A 128 -11.23 15.72 -4.24
CA ARG A 128 -11.65 16.99 -4.84
C ARG A 128 -10.50 18.01 -4.83
N TYR A 129 -9.82 18.19 -3.69
CA TYR A 129 -8.70 19.11 -3.52
C TYR A 129 -7.52 18.80 -4.47
N LEU A 130 -7.23 17.51 -4.70
CA LEU A 130 -6.30 17.02 -5.71
C LEU A 130 -6.73 17.43 -7.12
N CYS A 131 -7.98 17.13 -7.51
CA CYS A 131 -8.48 17.41 -8.86
C CYS A 131 -8.77 18.90 -9.13
N ASP A 132 -8.84 19.73 -8.08
CA ASP A 132 -8.88 21.19 -8.20
C ASP A 132 -7.46 21.79 -8.46
N ARG A 133 -6.40 20.95 -8.45
CA ARG A 133 -4.99 21.35 -8.64
C ARG A 133 -4.30 20.64 -9.80
N THR A 134 -4.63 19.39 -10.09
CA THR A 134 -4.09 18.66 -11.25
C THR A 134 -5.19 18.18 -12.19
N SER A 135 -4.86 18.15 -13.49
CA SER A 135 -5.63 17.53 -14.58
C SER A 135 -4.76 16.58 -15.43
N VAL A 136 -3.61 16.15 -14.89
CA VAL A 136 -2.64 15.29 -15.59
C VAL A 136 -2.41 13.94 -14.93
N LEU A 137 -3.27 13.55 -13.98
CA LEU A 137 -3.20 12.28 -13.29
C LEU A 137 -3.34 11.11 -14.28
N LYS A 138 -2.43 10.14 -14.18
CA LYS A 138 -2.35 8.92 -15.00
C LYS A 138 -2.63 7.65 -14.22
N CYS A 139 -2.32 7.65 -12.92
CA CYS A 139 -2.58 6.54 -12.01
C CYS A 139 -3.20 7.04 -10.70
N LEU A 140 -4.29 6.40 -10.28
CA LEU A 140 -4.97 6.60 -8.99
C LEU A 140 -5.04 5.26 -8.24
N ARG A 141 -4.42 5.17 -7.06
CA ARG A 141 -4.45 3.96 -6.21
C ARG A 141 -5.08 4.27 -4.84
N LEU A 142 -6.18 3.57 -4.52
CA LEU A 142 -6.94 3.71 -3.28
C LEU A 142 -6.96 2.36 -2.56
N ILE A 143 -6.36 2.30 -1.36
CA ILE A 143 -6.19 1.06 -0.59
C ILE A 143 -6.85 1.24 0.77
N SER A 144 -7.88 0.46 1.10
CA SER A 144 -8.61 0.58 2.38
C SER A 144 -9.11 2.00 2.72
N CYS A 145 -9.46 2.80 1.70
CA CYS A 145 -9.92 4.18 1.88
C CYS A 145 -11.42 4.22 2.24
N TYR A 146 -11.75 4.03 3.51
CA TYR A 146 -13.15 3.86 3.97
C TYR A 146 -14.06 5.10 3.89
N PHE A 147 -13.51 6.31 3.71
CA PHE A 147 -14.28 7.56 3.69
C PHE A 147 -14.40 8.20 2.28
N ILE A 148 -14.01 7.46 1.24
CA ILE A 148 -14.19 7.86 -0.16
C ILE A 148 -15.46 7.20 -0.70
N SER A 149 -16.38 8.00 -1.24
CA SER A 149 -17.62 7.50 -1.83
C SER A 149 -17.46 7.16 -3.30
N GLU A 150 -18.33 6.29 -3.82
CA GLU A 150 -18.42 6.01 -5.27
C GLU A 150 -18.68 7.30 -6.09
N LYS A 151 -19.37 8.29 -5.51
CA LYS A 151 -19.64 9.60 -6.12
C LYS A 151 -18.40 10.50 -6.14
N GLY A 152 -17.61 10.49 -5.06
CA GLY A 152 -16.33 11.19 -5.00
C GLY A 152 -15.33 10.61 -5.98
N LEU A 153 -15.24 9.27 -6.06
CA LEU A 153 -14.43 8.57 -7.05
C LEU A 153 -14.89 8.90 -8.49
N ALA A 154 -16.19 8.84 -8.80
CA ALA A 154 -16.70 9.20 -10.13
C ALA A 154 -16.34 10.65 -10.52
N ALA A 155 -16.56 11.61 -9.62
CA ALA A 155 -16.22 13.02 -9.84
C ALA A 155 -14.71 13.27 -9.99
N THR A 156 -13.88 12.42 -9.37
CA THR A 156 -12.41 12.42 -9.49
C THR A 156 -11.99 11.93 -10.87
N ILE A 157 -12.48 10.76 -11.29
CA ILE A 157 -12.20 10.16 -12.60
C ILE A 157 -12.61 11.13 -13.73
N LYS A 158 -13.81 11.69 -13.65
CA LYS A 158 -14.37 12.65 -14.62
C LYS A 158 -13.51 13.91 -14.81
N LYS A 159 -12.72 14.30 -13.80
CA LYS A 159 -11.78 15.44 -13.87
C LYS A 159 -10.39 15.08 -14.44
N GLN A 160 -10.07 13.79 -14.63
CA GLN A 160 -8.73 13.33 -15.02
C GLN A 160 -8.72 12.65 -16.41
N PRO A 161 -8.77 13.41 -17.51
CA PRO A 161 -8.84 12.87 -18.88
C PRO A 161 -7.55 12.17 -19.37
N LYS A 162 -6.53 12.03 -18.51
CA LYS A 162 -5.27 11.31 -18.80
C LYS A 162 -5.13 10.02 -17.96
N LEU A 163 -6.14 9.66 -17.19
CA LEU A 163 -6.12 8.52 -16.27
C LEU A 163 -6.09 7.20 -17.07
N GLU A 164 -4.96 6.50 -17.00
CA GLU A 164 -4.76 5.21 -17.67
C GLU A 164 -4.98 4.02 -16.74
N GLU A 165 -4.78 4.24 -15.44
CA GLU A 165 -4.70 3.22 -14.41
C GLU A 165 -5.50 3.62 -13.16
N ILE A 166 -6.35 2.71 -12.72
CA ILE A 166 -7.06 2.80 -11.43
C ILE A 166 -6.79 1.51 -10.66
N GLN A 167 -6.40 1.66 -9.40
CA GLN A 167 -6.36 0.57 -8.42
C GLN A 167 -7.29 0.89 -7.26
N ILE A 168 -8.16 -0.05 -6.95
CA ILE A 168 -8.98 -0.09 -5.74
C ILE A 168 -8.66 -1.42 -5.07
N ALA A 169 -8.25 -1.37 -3.80
CA ALA A 169 -8.00 -2.57 -3.01
C ALA A 169 -8.62 -2.42 -1.61
N PHE A 170 -9.35 -3.44 -1.17
CA PHE A 170 -9.78 -3.61 0.23
C PHE A 170 -10.58 -2.43 0.83
N GLY A 171 -11.22 -1.61 0.00
CA GLY A 171 -12.11 -0.51 0.40
C GLY A 171 -13.59 -0.90 0.39
N PRO A 172 -14.49 -0.07 0.95
CA PRO A 172 -15.93 -0.39 1.10
C PRO A 172 -16.74 -0.16 -0.18
N PHE A 173 -16.11 -0.26 -1.35
CA PHE A 173 -16.77 -0.04 -2.63
C PHE A 173 -17.60 -1.26 -3.02
N SER A 174 -18.83 -1.04 -3.50
CA SER A 174 -19.65 -2.13 -4.01
C SER A 174 -19.09 -2.66 -5.34
N ASN A 175 -19.51 -3.85 -5.76
CA ASN A 175 -19.19 -4.37 -7.09
C ASN A 175 -19.69 -3.45 -8.23
N LYS A 176 -20.72 -2.63 -7.99
CA LYS A 176 -21.25 -1.63 -8.93
C LYS A 176 -20.27 -0.48 -9.21
N VAL A 177 -19.25 -0.25 -8.35
CA VAL A 177 -18.19 0.74 -8.61
C VAL A 177 -17.47 0.50 -9.94
N THR A 178 -17.41 -0.75 -10.39
CA THR A 178 -16.74 -1.12 -11.65
C THR A 178 -17.43 -0.52 -12.88
N GLU A 179 -18.76 -0.52 -12.92
CA GLU A 179 -19.52 0.13 -14.00
C GLU A 179 -19.34 1.65 -13.93
N ILE A 180 -19.36 2.24 -12.73
CA ILE A 180 -19.13 3.68 -12.51
C ILE A 180 -17.74 4.09 -13.03
N VAL A 181 -16.70 3.33 -12.70
CA VAL A 181 -15.32 3.55 -13.17
C VAL A 181 -15.24 3.50 -14.69
N GLY A 182 -15.84 2.48 -15.32
CA GLY A 182 -15.77 2.32 -16.78
C GLY A 182 -16.65 3.31 -17.56
N MET A 183 -17.76 3.77 -16.99
CA MET A 183 -18.58 4.85 -17.56
C MET A 183 -17.87 6.21 -17.56
N GLU A 184 -17.13 6.53 -16.50
CA GLU A 184 -16.39 7.80 -16.40
C GLU A 184 -14.98 7.74 -17.04
N ALA A 185 -14.38 6.54 -17.17
CA ALA A 185 -13.11 6.32 -17.89
C ALA A 185 -13.18 5.17 -18.92
N PRO A 186 -13.94 5.31 -20.04
CA PRO A 186 -14.02 4.30 -21.09
C PRO A 186 -12.72 4.09 -21.89
N GLN A 187 -11.67 4.85 -21.60
CA GLN A 187 -10.32 4.75 -22.17
C GLN A 187 -9.29 4.12 -21.21
N LEU A 188 -9.74 3.61 -20.06
CA LEU A 188 -8.88 3.00 -19.04
C LEU A 188 -8.15 1.77 -19.60
N LYS A 189 -6.84 1.70 -19.38
CA LYS A 189 -5.96 0.65 -19.92
C LYS A 189 -5.61 -0.41 -18.89
N ARG A 190 -5.54 -0.02 -17.61
CA ARG A 190 -5.14 -0.84 -16.47
C ARG A 190 -6.17 -0.67 -15.35
N PHE A 191 -6.75 -1.76 -14.88
CA PHE A 191 -7.68 -1.76 -13.76
C PHE A 191 -7.30 -2.87 -12.78
N LYS A 192 -7.14 -2.49 -11.51
CA LYS A 192 -6.98 -3.44 -10.40
C LYS A 192 -8.15 -3.22 -9.44
N PHE A 193 -8.97 -4.24 -9.22
CA PHE A 193 -10.07 -4.20 -8.25
C PHE A 193 -9.95 -5.43 -7.35
N ASN A 194 -9.20 -5.29 -6.26
CA ASN A 194 -8.84 -6.39 -5.36
C ASN A 194 -9.75 -6.39 -4.13
N ALA A 195 -10.54 -7.44 -3.96
CA ALA A 195 -11.42 -7.63 -2.81
C ALA A 195 -10.73 -8.48 -1.72
N LEU A 196 -11.48 -8.87 -0.68
CA LEU A 196 -11.08 -9.89 0.31
C LEU A 196 -12.19 -10.94 0.46
N CYS A 197 -12.68 -11.49 -0.67
CA CYS A 197 -13.74 -12.52 -0.71
C CYS A 197 -14.93 -12.25 0.23
N MET A 198 -15.32 -10.98 0.40
CA MET A 198 -16.19 -10.57 1.51
C MET A 198 -17.63 -11.07 1.31
N TYR A 199 -18.06 -11.96 2.20
CA TYR A 199 -19.48 -12.05 2.56
C TYR A 199 -19.91 -10.68 3.13
N PRO A 200 -21.10 -10.15 2.77
CA PRO A 200 -21.51 -8.81 3.18
C PRO A 200 -21.67 -8.72 4.70
N ILE A 201 -20.77 -7.99 5.34
CA ILE A 201 -20.84 -7.72 6.79
C ILE A 201 -21.91 -6.66 7.03
N THR A 202 -23.07 -7.12 7.49
CA THR A 202 -24.24 -6.34 7.96
C THR A 202 -24.91 -5.41 6.91
N GLY A 203 -26.09 -5.82 6.45
CA GLY A 203 -27.02 -4.98 5.68
C GLY A 203 -28.15 -5.79 5.04
N GLU A 204 -29.28 -5.15 4.79
CA GLU A 204 -30.24 -5.63 3.78
C GLU A 204 -29.63 -5.33 2.41
N VAL A 205 -29.23 -6.36 1.67
CA VAL A 205 -28.59 -6.26 0.36
C VAL A 205 -29.58 -6.72 -0.71
N ASP A 206 -29.77 -5.93 -1.76
CA ASP A 206 -30.61 -6.30 -2.90
C ASP A 206 -30.14 -7.65 -3.50
N GLU A 207 -31.07 -8.53 -3.89
CA GLU A 207 -30.72 -9.86 -4.44
C GLU A 207 -29.79 -9.79 -5.67
N GLU A 208 -29.83 -8.68 -6.42
CA GLU A 208 -28.92 -8.43 -7.54
C GLU A 208 -27.45 -8.20 -7.11
N ASP A 209 -27.20 -7.59 -5.94
CA ASP A 209 -25.83 -7.39 -5.41
C ASP A 209 -25.22 -8.66 -4.82
N LEU A 210 -26.03 -9.69 -4.54
CA LEU A 210 -25.55 -11.03 -4.19
C LEU A 210 -24.95 -11.78 -5.39
N SER A 211 -25.09 -11.27 -6.63
CA SER A 211 -24.48 -11.87 -7.81
C SER A 211 -22.96 -11.63 -7.84
N PHE A 212 -22.20 -12.71 -7.61
CA PHE A 212 -20.74 -12.76 -7.71
C PHE A 212 -20.13 -12.11 -8.97
N ASP A 213 -20.85 -12.10 -10.09
CA ASP A 213 -20.36 -11.56 -11.36
C ASP A 213 -20.62 -10.04 -11.56
N VAL A 214 -21.24 -9.30 -10.63
CA VAL A 214 -21.60 -7.87 -10.84
C VAL A 214 -20.38 -7.04 -11.27
N ALA A 215 -19.24 -7.23 -10.60
CA ALA A 215 -17.99 -6.54 -10.94
C ALA A 215 -17.52 -6.87 -12.37
N ALA A 216 -17.56 -8.15 -12.74
CA ALA A 216 -17.16 -8.62 -14.07
C ALA A 216 -18.09 -8.11 -15.18
N LEU A 217 -19.40 -8.05 -14.92
CA LEU A 217 -20.40 -7.53 -15.85
C LEU A 217 -20.26 -6.00 -16.05
N GLY A 218 -19.99 -5.25 -14.98
CA GLY A 218 -19.71 -3.81 -15.05
C GLY A 218 -18.48 -3.50 -15.91
N ILE A 219 -17.38 -4.23 -15.69
CA ILE A 219 -16.16 -4.16 -16.52
C ILE A 219 -16.46 -4.48 -17.99
N ALA A 220 -17.06 -5.64 -18.25
CA ALA A 220 -17.34 -6.13 -19.61
C ALA A 220 -18.22 -5.16 -20.43
N LYS A 221 -19.18 -4.50 -19.78
CA LYS A 221 -20.14 -3.56 -20.38
C LYS A 221 -19.54 -2.20 -20.75
N THR A 222 -18.37 -1.84 -20.19
CA THR A 222 -17.88 -0.44 -20.23
C THR A 222 -16.39 -0.29 -20.58
N MET A 223 -15.52 -1.20 -20.14
CA MET A 223 -14.07 -1.07 -20.23
C MET A 223 -13.49 -1.73 -21.49
N HIS A 224 -14.05 -1.44 -22.66
CA HIS A 224 -13.67 -2.11 -23.92
C HIS A 224 -12.20 -1.87 -24.36
N GLN A 225 -11.54 -0.83 -23.83
CA GLN A 225 -10.13 -0.49 -24.11
C GLN A 225 -9.12 -1.10 -23.11
N LEU A 226 -9.60 -1.88 -22.14
CA LEU A 226 -8.79 -2.45 -21.08
C LEU A 226 -7.80 -3.49 -21.62
N ARG A 227 -6.54 -3.40 -21.18
CA ARG A 227 -5.43 -4.29 -21.57
C ARG A 227 -4.93 -5.15 -20.42
N HIS A 228 -4.95 -4.63 -19.20
CA HIS A 228 -4.54 -5.36 -18.01
C HIS A 228 -5.63 -5.25 -16.94
N LEU A 229 -6.12 -6.40 -16.49
CA LEU A 229 -7.13 -6.51 -15.44
C LEU A 229 -6.60 -7.40 -14.31
N GLN A 230 -6.77 -6.93 -13.08
CA GLN A 230 -6.47 -7.69 -11.87
C GLN A 230 -7.70 -7.69 -10.97
N LEU A 231 -8.17 -8.87 -10.61
CA LEU A 231 -9.34 -9.14 -9.77
C LEU A 231 -8.96 -10.09 -8.62
N THR A 232 -7.77 -9.96 -8.06
CA THR A 232 -7.27 -10.82 -6.96
C THR A 232 -8.30 -10.88 -5.82
N TYR A 233 -8.52 -12.07 -5.24
CA TYR A 233 -9.46 -12.30 -4.13
C TYR A 233 -10.91 -11.84 -4.39
N ASN A 234 -11.37 -11.84 -5.65
CA ASN A 234 -12.77 -11.59 -5.98
C ASN A 234 -13.57 -12.89 -5.98
N SER A 235 -14.87 -12.82 -5.67
CA SER A 235 -15.79 -13.96 -5.67
C SER A 235 -16.35 -14.33 -7.05
N ILE A 236 -15.88 -13.68 -8.13
CA ILE A 236 -16.28 -13.88 -9.54
C ILE A 236 -16.26 -15.35 -9.98
N THR A 237 -17.13 -15.70 -10.94
CA THR A 237 -17.25 -17.07 -11.47
C THR A 237 -16.74 -17.19 -12.92
N ASN A 238 -16.71 -18.41 -13.46
CA ASN A 238 -16.47 -18.68 -14.88
C ASN A 238 -17.36 -17.83 -15.82
N ARG A 239 -18.59 -17.48 -15.42
CA ARG A 239 -19.50 -16.61 -16.18
C ARG A 239 -18.98 -15.17 -16.22
N GLY A 240 -18.50 -14.64 -15.09
CA GLY A 240 -17.85 -13.34 -15.02
C GLY A 240 -16.59 -13.27 -15.90
N ILE A 241 -15.71 -14.28 -15.80
CA ILE A 241 -14.50 -14.35 -16.65
C ILE A 241 -14.86 -14.37 -18.14
N LYS A 242 -15.84 -15.19 -18.54
CA LYS A 242 -16.32 -15.21 -19.92
C LYS A 242 -16.86 -13.85 -20.38
N ALA A 243 -17.69 -13.20 -19.57
CA ALA A 243 -18.22 -11.87 -19.89
C ALA A 243 -17.11 -10.83 -20.09
N ILE A 244 -16.09 -10.81 -19.22
CA ILE A 244 -14.90 -9.96 -19.38
C ILE A 244 -14.17 -10.28 -20.70
N LEU A 245 -13.97 -11.55 -21.03
CA LEU A 245 -13.26 -11.96 -22.24
C LEU A 245 -14.02 -11.63 -23.53
N GLU A 246 -15.35 -11.58 -23.49
CA GLU A 246 -16.22 -11.13 -24.59
C GLU A 246 -16.31 -9.58 -24.67
N GLY A 247 -16.36 -8.89 -23.53
CA GLY A 247 -16.52 -7.42 -23.45
C GLY A 247 -15.23 -6.59 -23.56
N CYS A 248 -14.07 -7.15 -23.21
CA CYS A 248 -12.76 -6.49 -23.25
C CYS A 248 -11.88 -7.12 -24.35
N PRO A 249 -12.12 -6.84 -25.65
CA PRO A 249 -11.42 -7.49 -26.76
C PRO A 249 -9.91 -7.18 -26.83
N HIS A 250 -9.46 -6.12 -26.17
CA HIS A 250 -8.06 -5.73 -26.10
C HIS A 250 -7.34 -6.23 -24.84
N LEU A 251 -7.99 -7.08 -24.02
CA LEU A 251 -7.36 -7.62 -22.81
C LEU A 251 -6.18 -8.54 -23.16
N GLU A 252 -5.00 -8.21 -22.64
CA GLU A 252 -3.72 -8.90 -22.82
C GLU A 252 -3.25 -9.60 -21.53
N THR A 253 -3.61 -9.06 -20.37
CA THR A 253 -3.25 -9.59 -19.04
C THR A 253 -4.49 -9.73 -18.15
N LEU A 254 -4.66 -10.89 -17.54
CA LEU A 254 -5.67 -11.15 -16.51
C LEU A 254 -5.01 -11.79 -15.29
N ASP A 255 -5.24 -11.24 -14.10
CA ASP A 255 -4.83 -11.84 -12.82
C ASP A 255 -6.06 -12.06 -11.94
N ILE A 256 -6.32 -13.32 -11.62
CA ILE A 256 -7.50 -13.80 -10.88
C ILE A 256 -7.09 -14.75 -9.74
N ARG A 257 -5.89 -14.59 -9.18
CA ARG A 257 -5.43 -15.35 -8.01
C ARG A 257 -6.37 -15.16 -6.81
N GLY A 258 -6.62 -16.22 -6.06
CA GLY A 258 -7.56 -16.24 -4.95
C GLY A 258 -9.05 -16.21 -5.34
N CYS A 259 -9.40 -16.20 -6.64
CA CYS A 259 -10.79 -16.30 -7.10
C CYS A 259 -11.30 -17.75 -7.02
N CYS A 260 -11.61 -18.21 -5.81
CA CYS A 260 -12.00 -19.59 -5.49
C CYS A 260 -13.22 -20.13 -6.26
N ASN A 261 -14.08 -19.25 -6.78
CA ASN A 261 -15.26 -19.60 -7.59
C ASN A 261 -14.95 -19.81 -9.09
N VAL A 262 -13.68 -19.76 -9.51
CA VAL A 262 -13.26 -20.00 -10.91
C VAL A 262 -12.62 -21.38 -11.07
N SER A 263 -13.20 -22.20 -11.96
CA SER A 263 -12.67 -23.49 -12.39
C SER A 263 -11.90 -23.35 -13.70
N MET A 264 -10.62 -23.72 -13.71
CA MET A 264 -9.78 -23.75 -14.91
C MET A 264 -9.93 -25.08 -15.68
N ASP A 265 -11.14 -25.32 -16.19
CA ASP A 265 -11.46 -26.43 -17.09
C ASP A 265 -10.98 -26.17 -18.54
N TYR A 266 -11.13 -27.16 -19.42
CA TYR A 266 -10.65 -27.09 -20.80
C TYR A 266 -11.28 -25.94 -21.60
N ASP A 267 -12.56 -25.64 -21.41
CA ASP A 267 -13.24 -24.57 -22.13
C ASP A 267 -12.80 -23.20 -21.59
N MET A 268 -12.58 -23.07 -20.28
CA MET A 268 -11.99 -21.87 -19.68
C MET A 268 -10.55 -21.63 -20.16
N TRP A 269 -9.71 -22.67 -20.25
CA TRP A 269 -8.39 -22.57 -20.86
C TRP A 269 -8.46 -22.13 -22.33
N ALA A 270 -9.40 -22.67 -23.11
CA ALA A 270 -9.59 -22.29 -24.51
C ALA A 270 -10.03 -20.82 -24.67
N LEU A 271 -10.88 -20.30 -23.77
CA LEU A 271 -11.27 -18.89 -23.73
C LEU A 271 -10.08 -17.98 -23.35
N CYS A 272 -9.30 -18.38 -22.34
CA CYS A 272 -8.14 -17.63 -21.87
C CYS A 272 -6.92 -17.70 -22.81
N ALA A 273 -6.87 -18.64 -23.76
CA ALA A 273 -5.74 -18.84 -24.68
C ALA A 273 -5.42 -17.64 -25.59
N ARG A 274 -6.28 -16.62 -25.64
CA ARG A 274 -6.02 -15.34 -26.34
C ARG A 274 -5.21 -14.31 -25.53
N LEU A 275 -4.95 -14.58 -24.24
CA LEU A 275 -4.24 -13.68 -23.34
C LEU A 275 -2.72 -13.87 -23.47
N THR A 276 -1.96 -12.78 -23.37
CA THR A 276 -0.49 -12.81 -23.30
C THR A 276 -0.01 -13.28 -21.93
N CYS A 277 -0.77 -12.99 -20.88
CA CYS A 277 -0.48 -13.39 -19.51
C CYS A 277 -1.79 -13.68 -18.75
N LEU A 278 -1.87 -14.86 -18.13
CA LEU A 278 -2.88 -15.23 -17.15
C LEU A 278 -2.17 -15.55 -15.84
N ARG A 279 -2.65 -15.01 -14.72
CA ARG A 279 -2.42 -15.58 -13.38
C ARG A 279 -3.72 -16.23 -12.91
N GLN A 280 -3.72 -17.55 -12.80
CA GLN A 280 -4.90 -18.37 -12.50
C GLN A 280 -5.22 -18.37 -10.99
N PRO A 281 -6.39 -18.87 -10.55
CA PRO A 281 -6.82 -18.82 -9.15
C PRO A 281 -5.81 -19.34 -8.13
N ASN A 282 -5.06 -20.39 -8.47
CA ASN A 282 -4.12 -21.08 -7.57
C ASN A 282 -2.64 -20.78 -7.88
N ASP A 283 -2.33 -19.77 -8.72
CA ASP A 283 -0.94 -19.33 -8.91
C ASP A 283 -0.41 -18.64 -7.65
N SER A 284 0.88 -18.80 -7.36
CA SER A 284 1.50 -18.21 -6.17
C SER A 284 1.30 -16.71 -6.06
N LEU A 285 1.12 -16.24 -4.82
CA LEU A 285 1.03 -14.84 -4.41
C LEU A 285 2.39 -14.27 -3.94
N ASP A 286 3.51 -14.95 -4.21
CA ASP A 286 4.86 -14.49 -3.81
C ASP A 286 5.22 -13.09 -4.33
N ASP A 287 4.66 -12.68 -5.48
CA ASP A 287 4.84 -11.36 -6.10
C ASP A 287 3.63 -10.43 -5.92
N TYR A 288 2.69 -10.76 -5.02
CA TYR A 288 1.51 -9.94 -4.75
C TYR A 288 1.82 -8.78 -3.80
N GLU A 289 1.53 -7.55 -4.24
CA GLU A 289 1.91 -6.29 -3.56
C GLU A 289 1.29 -6.06 -2.16
N PHE A 290 0.36 -6.94 -1.73
CA PHE A 290 -0.24 -6.90 -0.40
C PHE A 290 -0.12 -8.23 0.37
N ARG A 291 0.80 -9.13 -0.01
CA ARG A 291 1.02 -10.43 0.66
C ARG A 291 1.14 -10.28 2.18
N ASP A 292 2.07 -9.44 2.62
CA ASP A 292 2.35 -9.20 4.05
C ASP A 292 1.08 -8.85 4.85
N LYS A 293 0.12 -8.15 4.22
CA LYS A 293 -1.14 -7.73 4.84
C LYS A 293 -2.17 -8.86 4.93
N LEU A 294 -2.13 -9.82 4.02
CA LEU A 294 -2.97 -11.04 4.07
C LEU A 294 -2.47 -11.97 5.18
N ASP A 295 -1.15 -12.10 5.30
CA ASP A 295 -0.50 -12.88 6.35
C ASP A 295 -0.74 -12.23 7.74
N ASP A 296 -0.54 -10.92 7.89
CA ASP A 296 -0.82 -10.17 9.14
C ASP A 296 -2.32 -10.20 9.54
N SER A 297 -3.23 -10.33 8.58
CA SER A 297 -4.69 -10.37 8.84
C SER A 297 -5.26 -11.79 8.97
N GLY A 298 -4.43 -12.83 8.83
CA GLY A 298 -4.83 -14.23 9.01
C GLY A 298 -5.68 -14.83 7.90
N TRP A 299 -5.80 -14.19 6.74
CA TRP A 299 -6.59 -14.67 5.59
C TRP A 299 -5.82 -15.72 4.76
N HIS A 300 -5.35 -16.78 5.41
CA HIS A 300 -4.61 -17.86 4.76
C HIS A 300 -5.53 -18.75 3.91
N ILE A 301 -5.21 -18.89 2.62
CA ILE A 301 -5.93 -19.73 1.65
C ILE A 301 -5.58 -21.23 1.77
N ASP A 302 -4.51 -21.58 2.49
CA ASP A 302 -3.95 -22.95 2.59
C ASP A 302 -4.95 -24.01 3.09
N SER A 303 -6.05 -23.60 3.73
CA SER A 303 -7.15 -24.47 4.15
C SER A 303 -7.96 -25.08 3.01
N VAL A 304 -7.88 -24.56 1.78
CA VAL A 304 -8.66 -25.02 0.61
C VAL A 304 -8.02 -26.22 -0.11
N HIS A 305 -6.82 -26.68 0.31
CA HIS A 305 -6.10 -27.81 -0.32
C HIS A 305 -5.91 -29.03 0.61
N GLY A 306 -6.75 -29.18 1.63
CA GLY A 306 -7.02 -30.46 2.29
C GLY A 306 -8.13 -31.22 1.57
N GLY A 307 -7.83 -32.36 0.95
CA GLY A 307 -8.82 -33.16 0.22
C GLY A 307 -9.64 -34.09 1.14
N SER A 308 -10.95 -34.15 0.90
CA SER A 308 -11.94 -35.07 1.52
C SER A 308 -11.91 -35.19 3.05
N ASP A 309 -12.82 -34.49 3.73
CA ASP A 309 -14.08 -35.15 4.10
C ASP A 309 -15.16 -34.12 4.47
N TYR A 310 -16.43 -34.52 4.31
CA TYR A 310 -17.57 -33.72 4.75
C TYR A 310 -17.81 -33.91 6.26
N THR A 311 -17.44 -32.93 7.07
CA THR A 311 -18.02 -32.75 8.41
C THR A 311 -18.64 -31.36 8.53
N ASP A 312 -19.97 -31.37 8.63
CA ASP A 312 -20.80 -30.24 9.05
C ASP A 312 -20.37 -29.74 10.44
N ASP A 313 -19.97 -28.48 10.54
CA ASP A 313 -19.93 -27.74 11.81
C ASP A 313 -20.07 -26.23 11.53
N GLY A 314 -21.25 -25.68 11.82
CA GLY A 314 -21.57 -24.28 11.54
C GLY A 314 -20.90 -23.33 12.54
N CYS A 315 -20.08 -22.41 12.04
CA CYS A 315 -19.37 -21.41 12.87
C CYS A 315 -20.32 -20.35 13.48
N ILE A 316 -21.05 -20.74 14.52
CA ILE A 316 -21.87 -19.84 15.35
C ILE A 316 -20.94 -18.95 16.17
N TYR A 317 -20.85 -17.67 15.80
CA TYR A 317 -20.21 -16.66 16.64
C TYR A 317 -21.19 -16.17 17.72
N GLU A 318 -21.07 -16.69 18.94
CA GLU A 318 -21.73 -16.11 20.11
C GLU A 318 -21.13 -14.71 20.42
N SER A 319 -21.89 -13.67 20.13
CA SER A 319 -21.57 -12.30 20.53
C SER A 319 -21.73 -12.13 22.04
N LYS A 320 -20.61 -12.12 22.79
CA LYS A 320 -20.62 -11.73 24.21
C LYS A 320 -20.94 -10.24 24.36
N SER A 321 -22.22 -9.93 24.57
CA SER A 321 -22.67 -8.60 24.96
C SER A 321 -22.12 -8.25 26.36
N SER A 322 -21.19 -7.29 26.42
CA SER A 322 -20.80 -6.65 27.67
C SER A 322 -21.94 -5.73 28.13
N ASN A 323 -22.80 -6.22 29.03
CA ASN A 323 -23.77 -5.36 29.70
C ASN A 323 -23.02 -4.26 30.45
N TYR A 324 -23.38 -3.00 30.19
CA TYR A 324 -23.19 -1.92 31.14
C TYR A 324 -24.46 -1.86 31.98
N ASP A 325 -24.34 -2.16 33.27
CA ASP A 325 -25.48 -2.17 34.19
C ASP A 325 -26.05 -0.75 34.36
N ASP A 326 -27.37 -0.62 34.21
CA ASP A 326 -28.08 0.64 34.37
C ASP A 326 -28.29 0.94 35.87
N ALA A 327 -27.73 2.04 36.34
CA ALA A 327 -27.66 2.36 37.76
C ALA A 327 -28.94 3.06 38.24
N SER A 328 -29.97 2.28 38.53
CA SER A 328 -31.27 2.75 39.01
C SER A 328 -31.16 3.60 40.29
N THR A 329 -31.53 4.88 40.20
CA THR A 329 -31.79 5.75 41.36
C THR A 329 -33.30 5.98 41.51
N ASP A 330 -33.95 5.15 42.32
CA ASP A 330 -35.32 5.42 42.79
C ASP A 330 -35.28 6.28 44.05
N GLU A 331 -36.04 7.38 44.05
CA GLU A 331 -36.44 8.08 45.28
C GLU A 331 -37.86 7.63 45.67
N ASN A 332 -37.97 6.74 46.67
CA ASN A 332 -38.92 6.76 47.83
C ASN A 332 -38.97 5.40 48.54
#